data_AF-A0A2N3EB50-F1
#
_entry.id   AF-A0A2N3EB50-F1
#
_cell.length_a   1.000
_cell.length_b   1.000
_cell.length_c   1.000
_cell.angle_alpha   90.00
_cell.angle_beta   90.00
_cell.angle_gamma   90.00
#
_symmetry.space_group_name_H-M   'P 1'
#
loop_
_entity.id
_entity.type
_entity.pdbx_description
1 polymer ?
#
loop_
_entity_poly.entity_id
_entity_poly.type
_entity_poly.pdbx_seq_one_letter_code
_entity_poly.pdbx_strand_id
1 'polypeptide(L)'
;MTRRAPAPWTIVDVDLAAPIPDLPRPERAEATLLVIRCDGAFLGMQPLLASDLPMTGADLGRFAAQAAATVAAQLVRLDGADLLAPTPAHPRAGFHLPDT
;
A
#
# COMPACT_ATOMS: atom_id res chain seq x y z
N MET A 1 -17.10 -28.94 -2.64
CA MET A 1 -16.51 -27.59 -2.79
C MET A 1 -15.09 -27.74 -3.31
N THR A 2 -14.90 -27.64 -4.62
CA THR A 2 -13.57 -27.72 -5.24
C THR A 2 -12.87 -26.38 -5.00
N ARG A 3 -11.86 -26.33 -4.13
CA ARG A 3 -11.02 -25.14 -3.97
C ARG A 3 -10.26 -24.95 -5.28
N ARG A 4 -10.69 -23.98 -6.10
CA ARG A 4 -9.93 -23.56 -7.27
C ARG A 4 -8.58 -23.05 -6.78
N ALA A 5 -7.49 -23.64 -7.25
CA ALA A 5 -6.16 -23.12 -6.96
C ALA A 5 -6.13 -21.63 -7.35
N PRO A 6 -5.54 -20.75 -6.52
CA PRO A 6 -5.41 -19.35 -6.88
C PRO A 6 -4.71 -19.26 -8.24
N ALA A 7 -5.26 -18.44 -9.13
CA ALA A 7 -4.61 -18.19 -10.42
C ALA A 7 -3.18 -17.69 -10.18
N PRO A 8 -2.20 -18.10 -10.99
CA PRO A 8 -0.86 -17.54 -10.90
C PRO A 8 -0.95 -16.01 -11.06
N TRP A 9 -0.26 -15.29 -10.18
CA TRP A 9 -0.18 -13.84 -10.22
C TRP A 9 1.08 -13.43 -10.96
N THR A 10 0.93 -12.48 -11.89
CA THR A 10 2.07 -11.78 -12.48
C THR A 10 2.42 -10.61 -11.58
N ILE A 11 3.65 -10.56 -11.07
CA ILE A 11 4.12 -9.48 -10.20
C ILE A 11 4.93 -8.51 -11.05
N VAL A 12 4.56 -7.24 -11.00
CA VAL A 12 5.26 -6.13 -11.66
C VAL A 12 5.77 -5.19 -10.57
N ASP A 13 7.07 -4.96 -10.53
CA ASP A 13 7.69 -4.02 -9.58
C ASP A 13 7.95 -2.69 -10.29
N VAL A 14 7.43 -1.61 -9.72
CA VAL A 14 7.63 -0.24 -10.21
C VAL A 14 8.27 0.57 -9.09
N ASP A 15 9.51 0.99 -9.34
CA ASP A 15 10.18 2.00 -8.53
C ASP A 15 9.98 3.38 -9.16
N LEU A 16 9.32 4.27 -8.43
CA LEU A 16 9.07 5.65 -8.86
C LEU A 16 10.34 6.48 -9.03
N ALA A 17 11.47 6.04 -8.47
CA ALA A 17 12.78 6.67 -8.63
C ALA A 17 13.59 6.11 -9.83
N ALA A 18 13.04 5.15 -10.58
CA ALA A 18 13.68 4.52 -11.74
C ALA A 18 12.86 4.70 -13.03
N PRO A 19 13.46 4.48 -14.21
CA PRO A 19 12.70 4.42 -15.46
C PRO A 19 11.62 3.34 -15.41
N ILE A 20 10.38 3.72 -15.73
CA ILE A 20 9.22 2.84 -15.66
C ILE A 20 8.96 2.25 -17.05
N PRO A 21 8.96 0.91 -17.20
CA PRO A 21 8.73 0.27 -18.49
C PRO A 21 7.25 0.30 -18.89
N ASP A 22 6.98 0.16 -20.18
CA ASP A 22 5.64 -0.15 -20.66
C ASP A 22 5.18 -1.51 -20.15
N LEU A 23 3.90 -1.62 -19.81
CA LEU A 23 3.29 -2.86 -19.37
C LEU A 23 2.39 -3.41 -20.48
N PRO A 24 2.83 -4.45 -21.22
CA PRO A 24 2.04 -5.03 -22.28
C PRO A 24 0.81 -5.75 -21.74
N ARG A 25 -0.14 -6.04 -22.64
CA ARG A 25 -1.28 -6.90 -22.31
C ARG A 25 -0.77 -8.31 -22.03
N PRO A 26 -1.15 -8.93 -20.90
CA PRO A 26 -0.72 -10.29 -20.58
C PRO A 26 -1.29 -11.27 -21.61
N GLU A 27 -0.49 -12.28 -21.97
CA GLU A 27 -0.89 -13.32 -22.94
C GLU A 27 -2.05 -14.19 -22.44
N ARG A 28 -2.29 -14.17 -21.13
CA ARG A 28 -3.38 -14.89 -20.45
C ARG A 28 -4.13 -13.96 -19.51
N ALA A 29 -5.37 -14.32 -19.18
CA ALA A 29 -6.18 -13.66 -18.15
C ALA A 29 -5.65 -14.01 -16.74
N GLU A 30 -4.40 -13.64 -16.47
CA GLU A 30 -3.72 -13.80 -15.19
C GLU A 30 -3.89 -12.51 -14.38
N ALA A 31 -4.06 -12.66 -13.07
CA ALA A 31 -4.16 -11.50 -12.19
C ALA A 31 -2.78 -10.83 -12.11
N THR A 32 -2.72 -9.52 -12.34
CA THR A 32 -1.45 -8.77 -12.24
C THR A 32 -1.44 -7.99 -10.93
N LEU A 33 -0.35 -8.10 -10.16
CA LEU A 33 -0.12 -7.34 -8.95
C LEU A 33 1.01 -6.34 -9.19
N LEU A 34 0.70 -5.07 -9.05
CA LEU A 34 1.68 -3.99 -9.05
C LEU A 34 2.23 -3.82 -7.64
N VAL A 35 3.55 -3.91 -7.50
CA VAL A 35 4.32 -3.56 -6.30
C VAL A 35 4.93 -2.18 -6.56
N ILE A 36 4.69 -1.24 -5.65
CA ILE A 36 5.10 0.16 -5.80
C ILE A 36 6.23 0.44 -4.80
N ARG A 37 7.32 1.00 -5.29
CA ARG A 37 8.49 1.40 -4.51
C ARG A 37 8.91 2.83 -4.83
N CYS A 38 9.73 3.41 -3.97
CA CYS A 38 10.49 4.63 -4.24
C CYS A 38 11.87 4.50 -3.58
N ASP A 39 12.93 4.60 -4.38
CA ASP A 39 14.32 4.38 -3.92
C ASP A 39 14.48 3.04 -3.18
N GLY A 40 13.84 1.99 -3.70
CA GLY A 40 13.84 0.67 -3.09
C GLY A 40 12.97 0.54 -1.83
N ALA A 41 12.36 1.60 -1.29
CA ALA A 41 11.42 1.51 -0.17
C ALA A 41 10.03 1.08 -0.66
N PHE A 42 9.43 0.09 0.00
CA PHE A 42 8.09 -0.39 -0.35
C PHE A 42 7.01 0.62 0.06
N LEU A 43 6.16 1.00 -0.89
CA LEU A 43 5.07 1.96 -0.68
C LEU A 43 3.68 1.29 -0.69
N GLY A 44 3.51 0.20 -1.44
CA GLY A 44 2.23 -0.50 -1.47
C GLY A 44 2.09 -1.53 -2.59
N MET A 45 0.93 -2.17 -2.62
CA MET A 45 0.54 -3.10 -3.69
C MET A 45 -0.86 -2.77 -4.20
N GLN A 46 -1.07 -2.92 -5.51
CA GLN A 46 -2.38 -2.73 -6.16
C GLN A 46 -2.62 -3.83 -7.21
N PRO A 47 -3.80 -4.49 -7.20
CA PRO A 47 -4.17 -5.36 -8.30
C PRO A 47 -4.47 -4.54 -9.55
N LEU A 48 -3.98 -4.99 -10.70
CA LEU A 48 -4.35 -4.48 -12.01
C LEU A 48 -5.34 -5.44 -12.66
N LEU A 49 -6.42 -4.88 -13.20
CA LEU A 49 -7.40 -5.61 -14.00
C LEU A 49 -6.89 -5.75 -15.44
N ALA A 50 -7.35 -6.78 -16.14
CA ALA A 50 -7.04 -6.95 -17.56
C ALA A 50 -7.53 -5.76 -18.43
N SER A 51 -8.55 -5.04 -17.96
CA SER A 51 -9.04 -3.80 -18.59
C SER A 51 -8.09 -2.61 -18.44
N ASP A 52 -7.19 -2.66 -17.45
CA ASP A 52 -6.22 -1.60 -17.19
C ASP A 52 -5.00 -1.72 -18.13
N LEU A 53 -4.96 -2.80 -18.94
CA LEU A 53 -3.82 -3.17 -19.79
C LEU A 53 -4.20 -3.20 -21.30
N PRO A 54 -3.27 -2.80 -22.19
CA PRO A 54 -1.88 -2.41 -21.93
C PRO A 54 -1.77 -0.98 -21.36
N MET A 55 -0.64 -0.69 -20.71
CA MET A 55 -0.36 0.62 -20.11
C MET A 55 1.01 1.12 -20.53
N THR A 56 1.12 2.40 -20.87
CA THR A 56 2.43 3.04 -21.11
C THR A 56 3.18 3.23 -19.80
N GLY A 57 4.50 3.33 -19.83
CA GLY A 57 5.31 3.61 -18.65
C GLY A 57 4.91 4.91 -17.96
N ALA A 58 4.47 5.92 -18.73
CA ALA A 58 3.96 7.18 -18.19
C ALA A 58 2.64 7.03 -17.44
N ASP A 59 1.69 6.27 -18.00
CA ASP A 59 0.40 5.99 -17.35
C ASP A 59 0.58 5.09 -16.13
N LEU A 60 1.50 4.12 -16.21
CA LEU A 60 1.87 3.25 -15.10
C LEU A 60 2.51 4.03 -13.96
N GLY A 61 3.42 4.97 -14.29
CA GLY A 61 4.00 5.88 -13.30
C GLY A 61 2.95 6.77 -12.64
N ARG A 62 2.01 7.33 -13.42
CA ARG A 62 0.91 8.13 -12.87
C ARG A 62 0.02 7.32 -11.93
N PHE A 63 -0.35 6.10 -12.35
CA PHE A 63 -1.15 5.19 -11.55
C PHE A 63 -0.44 4.82 -10.23
N ALA A 64 0.83 4.42 -10.31
CA ALA A 64 1.64 4.06 -9.15
C ALA A 64 1.83 5.24 -8.19
N ALA A 65 2.11 6.44 -8.70
CA ALA A 65 2.24 7.65 -7.89
C ALA A 65 0.94 8.01 -7.17
N GLN A 66 -0.21 7.88 -7.85
CA GLN A 66 -1.51 8.18 -7.25
C GLN A 66 -1.91 7.17 -6.16
N ALA A 67 -1.58 5.88 -6.38
CA ALA A 67 -1.74 4.86 -5.35
C ALA A 67 -0.83 5.12 -4.14
N ALA A 68 0.44 5.47 -4.36
CA ALA A 68 1.37 5.84 -3.30
C ALA A 68 0.91 7.08 -2.51
N ALA A 69 0.36 8.10 -3.18
CA ALA A 69 -0.16 9.31 -2.54
C ALA A 69 -1.31 8.99 -1.56
N THR A 70 -2.16 8.01 -1.89
CA THR A 70 -3.25 7.58 -1.01
C THR A 70 -2.70 6.93 0.27
N VAL A 71 -1.68 6.07 0.14
CA VAL A 71 -1.01 5.44 1.30
C VAL A 71 -0.31 6.51 2.15
N ALA A 72 0.41 7.43 1.52
CA ALA A 72 1.07 8.53 2.23
C ALA A 72 0.06 9.40 2.99
N ALA A 73 -1.09 9.73 2.39
CA ALA A 73 -2.14 10.48 3.05
C ALA A 73 -2.74 9.74 4.25
N GLN A 74 -2.87 8.41 4.18
CA GLN A 74 -3.31 7.60 5.31
C GLN A 74 -2.28 7.59 6.45
N LEU A 75 -0.98 7.50 6.14
CA LEU A 75 0.09 7.55 7.13
C LEU A 75 0.16 8.90 7.85
N VAL A 76 0.09 10.02 7.11
CA VAL A 76 0.05 11.37 7.69
C VAL A 76 -1.17 11.55 8.61
N ARG A 77 -2.31 10.94 8.27
CA ARG A 77 -3.50 10.98 9.13
C ARG A 77 -3.35 10.18 10.41
N LEU A 78 -2.61 9.08 10.42
CA LEU A 78 -2.32 8.32 11.65
C LEU A 78 -1.47 9.16 12.62
N ASP A 79 -0.42 9.80 12.11
CA ASP A 79 0.44 10.70 12.89
C ASP A 79 -0.33 11.94 13.41
N GLY A 80 -1.22 12.50 12.57
CA GLY A 80 -2.08 13.62 12.97
C GLY A 80 -3.17 13.25 14.00
N ALA A 81 -3.63 12.00 14.03
CA ALA A 81 -4.60 11.53 15.02
C ALA A 81 -3.97 11.26 16.39
N ASP A 82 -2.71 10.78 16.41
CA ASP A 82 -1.94 10.60 17.64
C ASP A 82 -1.49 11.93 18.26
N LEU A 83 -1.31 12.99 17.46
CA LEU A 83 -0.98 14.34 17.93
C LEU A 83 -2.20 15.15 18.42
N LEU A 84 -3.43 14.72 18.12
CA LEU A 84 -4.67 15.43 18.48
C LEU A 84 -5.51 14.69 19.54
N ALA A 85 -5.10 13.52 20.01
CA ALA A 85 -5.62 12.97 21.25
C ALA A 85 -4.94 13.71 22.41
N PRO A 86 -5.61 14.62 23.14
CA PRO A 86 -5.12 14.98 24.46
C PRO A 86 -5.05 13.67 25.24
N THR A 87 -3.83 13.24 25.58
CA THR A 87 -3.62 12.16 26.56
C THR A 87 -4.59 12.45 27.71
N PRO A 88 -5.61 11.61 27.98
CA PRO A 88 -6.43 11.83 29.15
C PRO A 88 -5.45 11.76 30.31
N ALA A 89 -5.27 12.88 31.00
CA ALA A 89 -4.50 12.97 32.21
C ALA A 89 -5.00 11.83 33.09
N HIS A 90 -4.19 10.78 33.22
CA HIS A 90 -4.52 9.70 34.11
C HIS A 90 -4.72 10.35 35.49
N PRO A 91 -5.88 10.20 36.14
CA PRO A 91 -5.93 10.51 37.55
C PRO A 91 -4.84 9.65 38.19
N ARG A 92 -3.88 10.30 38.86
CA ARG A 92 -2.89 9.59 39.68
C ARG A 92 -3.67 8.69 40.62
N ALA A 93 -3.79 7.42 40.27
CA ALA A 93 -4.28 6.41 41.17
C ALA A 93 -3.26 6.36 42.31
N GLY A 94 -3.62 6.99 43.44
CA GLY A 94 -2.87 6.86 44.67
C GLY A 94 -2.74 5.38 44.98
N PHE A 95 -1.52 4.88 44.95
CA PHE A 95 -1.22 3.52 45.35
C PHE A 95 -1.34 3.47 46.87
N HIS A 96 -2.50 3.08 47.40
CA HIS A 96 -2.66 2.75 48.81
C HIS A 96 -2.12 1.32 49.02
N LEU A 97 -0.96 1.22 49.65
CA LEU A 97 -0.52 -0.02 50.28
C LEU A 97 -1.40 -0.25 51.52
N PRO A 98 -2.00 -1.44 51.70
CA PRO A 98 -2.64 -1.77 52.97
C PRO A 98 -1.56 -1.99 54.04
N ASP A 99 -1.65 -1.23 55.13
CA ASP A 99 -0.90 -1.53 56.34
C ASP A 99 -1.37 -2.88 56.91
N THR A 100 -0.40 -3.69 57.32
CA THR A 100 -0.57 -4.99 57.99
C THR A 100 -1.37 -4.90 59.29
#